data_AF-A0A5C4NCP1-F1
#
_entry.id   AF-A0A5C4NCP1-F1
#
_cell.length_a   1.000
_cell.length_b   1.000
_cell.length_c   1.000
_cell.angle_alpha   90.00
_cell.angle_beta   90.00
_cell.angle_gamma   90.00
#
_symmetry.space_group_name_H-M   'P 1'
#
loop_
_entity.id
_entity.type
_entity.pdbx_description
1 polymer ?
#
loop_
_entity_poly.entity_id
_entity_poly.type
_entity_poly.pdbx_seq_one_letter_code
_entity_poly.pdbx_strand_id
1 'polypeptide(L)'
;MTTSRSDWPARAGWLAAVLGIAGPVAAQEVQLPSGHSARLYDVVLETAEPVMVPDAGTDPEALPEEALAEDEPLNRPPAQVAAPAAGGPAQGGLARFRLVVDGLGGAGAAYEDVAPDFAWLCESLALPALDANGWSPTEVVIALSDREVAFGATDPQAVQFFEGFRIDGGACIAQAF
;
A
#
# COMPACT_ATOMS: atom_id res chain seq x y z
N MET A 1 -48.83 -23.98 57.04
CA MET A 1 -48.14 -23.42 58.23
C MET A 1 -46.65 -23.63 58.05
N THR A 2 -45.86 -22.53 57.95
CA THR A 2 -44.44 -22.37 58.39
C THR A 2 -43.39 -23.30 57.73
N THR A 3 -42.27 -22.94 57.08
CA THR A 3 -41.36 -21.76 56.93
C THR A 3 -40.37 -22.14 55.80
N SER A 4 -39.96 -21.29 54.85
CA SER A 4 -38.98 -20.18 54.88
C SER A 4 -37.48 -20.58 54.92
N ARG A 5 -36.72 -19.94 54.00
CA ARG A 5 -35.25 -19.76 53.83
C ARG A 5 -34.46 -20.89 53.15
N SER A 6 -33.98 -20.76 51.92
CA SER A 6 -32.99 -19.82 51.33
C SER A 6 -31.63 -19.86 52.02
N ASP A 7 -30.64 -20.53 51.42
CA ASP A 7 -29.22 -20.15 51.47
C ASP A 7 -28.47 -20.84 50.31
N TRP A 8 -28.29 -20.10 49.21
CA TRP A 8 -27.36 -20.46 48.13
C TRP A 8 -26.42 -19.28 47.94
N PRO A 9 -25.15 -19.40 48.34
CA PRO A 9 -24.10 -18.57 47.79
C PRO A 9 -22.94 -19.46 47.31
N ALA A 10 -22.09 -19.09 46.37
CA ALA A 10 -22.00 -17.98 45.47
C ALA A 10 -21.04 -18.47 44.38
N ARG A 11 -21.30 -18.10 43.13
CA ARG A 11 -20.43 -18.38 42.00
C ARG A 11 -19.14 -17.57 42.20
N ALA A 12 -18.06 -18.21 42.64
CA ALA A 12 -16.74 -17.60 42.68
C ALA A 12 -16.25 -17.41 41.24
N GLY A 13 -16.45 -16.19 40.72
CA GLY A 13 -15.93 -15.76 39.43
C GLY A 13 -14.40 -15.75 39.46
N TRP A 14 -13.79 -16.52 38.56
CA TRP A 14 -12.38 -16.40 38.25
C TRP A 14 -12.18 -15.14 37.43
N LEU A 15 -11.60 -14.11 38.04
CA LEU A 15 -11.06 -12.97 37.32
C LEU A 15 -9.83 -13.45 36.54
N ALA A 16 -9.99 -13.66 35.24
CA ALA A 16 -8.87 -13.78 34.31
C ALA A 16 -8.20 -12.41 34.18
N ALA A 17 -7.03 -12.24 34.79
CA ALA A 17 -6.17 -11.11 34.52
C ALA A 17 -5.59 -11.28 33.11
N VAL A 18 -6.17 -10.60 32.13
CA VAL A 18 -5.54 -10.42 30.81
C VAL A 18 -4.44 -9.37 31.00
N LEU A 19 -3.21 -9.85 31.22
CA LEU A 19 -2.02 -9.01 31.18
C LEU A 19 -1.74 -8.66 29.71
N GLY A 20 -2.26 -7.52 29.25
CA GLY A 20 -1.90 -6.97 27.95
C GLY A 20 -0.46 -6.48 28.00
N ILE A 21 0.45 -7.22 27.38
CA ILE A 21 1.83 -6.75 27.17
C ILE A 21 1.76 -5.72 26.05
N ALA A 22 1.70 -4.44 26.41
CA ALA A 22 2.03 -3.34 25.53
C ALA A 22 3.55 -3.31 25.34
N GLY A 23 4.05 -4.17 24.46
CA GLY A 23 5.41 -4.05 23.92
C GLY A 23 5.47 -2.88 22.93
N PRO A 24 6.63 -2.23 22.74
CA PRO A 24 6.79 -1.28 21.65
C PRO A 24 6.56 -2.00 20.32
N VAL A 25 5.89 -1.32 19.39
CA VAL A 25 5.81 -1.76 17.98
C VAL A 25 7.24 -1.84 17.48
N ALA A 26 7.84 -3.03 17.49
CA ALA A 26 9.11 -3.27 16.82
C ALA A 26 8.91 -2.86 15.35
N ALA A 27 9.87 -2.11 14.80
CA ALA A 27 9.91 -1.87 13.37
C ALA A 27 9.68 -3.21 12.68
N GLN A 28 8.67 -3.27 11.82
CA GLN A 28 8.17 -4.51 11.21
C GLN A 28 9.27 -5.18 10.40
N GLU A 29 10.02 -6.05 11.08
CA GLU A 29 11.13 -6.82 10.57
C GLU A 29 10.56 -8.08 9.93
N VAL A 30 10.96 -8.32 8.69
CA VAL A 30 10.45 -9.39 7.83
C VAL A 30 11.59 -10.37 7.60
N GLN A 31 11.33 -11.63 7.92
CA GLN A 31 12.28 -12.71 7.64
C GLN A 31 12.17 -13.11 6.16
N LEU A 32 13.28 -13.01 5.43
CA LEU A 32 13.33 -13.35 4.01
C LEU A 32 13.60 -14.86 3.80
N PRO A 33 13.11 -15.45 2.69
CA PRO A 33 13.43 -16.82 2.30
C PRO A 33 14.93 -17.13 2.23
N SER A 34 15.77 -16.17 1.86
CA SER A 34 17.24 -16.30 1.88
C SER A 34 17.85 -16.46 3.28
N GLY A 35 17.06 -16.24 4.35
CA GLY A 35 17.52 -16.25 5.74
C GLY A 35 17.97 -14.89 6.26
N HIS A 36 17.96 -13.84 5.42
CA HIS A 36 18.25 -12.48 5.85
C HIS A 36 17.04 -11.82 6.52
N SER A 37 17.31 -10.88 7.42
CA SER A 37 16.28 -10.04 8.03
C SER A 37 16.20 -8.72 7.26
N ALA A 38 14.98 -8.32 6.90
CA ALA A 38 14.71 -7.08 6.19
C ALA A 38 13.82 -6.17 7.01
N ARG A 39 14.10 -4.87 6.98
CA ARG A 39 13.26 -3.85 7.60
C ARG A 39 12.74 -2.91 6.52
N LEU A 40 11.43 -2.72 6.46
CA LEU A 40 10.84 -1.72 5.58
C LEU A 40 11.34 -0.33 5.98
N TYR A 41 12.01 0.36 5.06
CA TYR A 41 12.48 1.72 5.24
C TYR A 41 11.37 2.71 4.88
N ASP A 42 10.89 2.66 3.64
CA ASP A 42 9.72 3.40 3.20
C ASP A 42 9.07 2.81 1.94
N VAL A 43 7.94 3.42 1.56
CA VAL A 43 7.20 3.12 0.33
C VAL A 43 6.95 4.43 -0.40
N VAL A 44 7.39 4.51 -1.66
CA VAL A 44 7.15 5.65 -2.54
C VAL A 44 6.06 5.26 -3.54
N LEU A 45 4.97 6.03 -3.57
CA LEU A 45 3.87 5.81 -4.51
C LEU A 45 3.89 6.92 -5.56
N GLU A 46 4.00 6.52 -6.81
CA GLU A 46 3.97 7.39 -7.99
C GLU A 46 2.69 7.09 -8.75
N THR A 47 1.74 8.03 -8.75
CA THR A 47 0.50 7.87 -9.53
C THR A 47 0.82 7.91 -11.01
N ALA A 48 0.19 7.04 -11.78
CA ALA A 48 0.19 7.17 -13.23
C ALA A 48 -0.49 8.50 -13.58
N GLU A 49 0.30 9.52 -13.93
CA GLU A 49 -0.25 10.78 -14.38
C GLU A 49 -1.12 10.51 -15.62
N PRO A 50 -2.29 11.16 -15.76
CA PRO A 50 -3.04 11.07 -16.99
C PRO A 50 -2.12 11.56 -18.12
N VAL A 51 -1.82 10.67 -19.07
CA VAL A 51 -1.10 11.03 -20.29
C VAL A 51 -1.81 12.24 -20.87
N MET A 52 -1.11 13.38 -20.96
CA MET A 52 -1.61 14.53 -21.72
C MET A 52 -1.82 14.06 -23.15
N VAL A 53 -3.07 13.71 -23.46
CA VAL A 53 -3.50 13.52 -24.84
C VAL A 53 -3.39 14.91 -25.46
N PRO A 54 -2.51 15.14 -26.46
CA PRO A 54 -2.53 16.41 -27.17
C PRO A 54 -3.95 16.61 -27.67
N ASP A 55 -4.55 17.75 -27.28
CA ASP A 55 -5.91 18.10 -27.67
C ASP A 55 -6.03 17.85 -29.17
N ALA A 56 -6.88 16.89 -29.55
CA ALA A 56 -7.08 16.51 -30.92
C ALA A 56 -7.87 17.63 -31.58
N GLY A 57 -7.18 18.71 -31.92
CA GLY A 57 -7.64 19.84 -32.70
C GLY A 57 -9.06 20.27 -32.37
N THR A 58 -9.25 21.02 -31.28
CA THR A 58 -10.40 21.91 -31.22
C THR A 58 -10.15 23.01 -32.25
N ASP A 59 -10.71 22.86 -33.44
CA ASP A 59 -10.84 23.94 -34.42
C ASP A 59 -11.57 25.10 -33.73
N PRO A 60 -10.94 26.27 -33.53
CA PRO A 60 -11.52 27.35 -32.74
C PRO A 60 -12.79 27.98 -33.35
N GLU A 61 -13.19 27.56 -34.56
CA GLU A 61 -14.29 28.18 -35.30
C GLU A 61 -15.61 27.38 -35.34
N ALA A 62 -15.74 26.26 -34.61
CA ALA A 62 -17.00 25.51 -34.55
C ALA A 62 -17.82 25.85 -33.29
N LEU A 63 -18.38 27.06 -33.26
CA LEU A 63 -19.44 27.40 -32.30
C LEU A 63 -20.75 26.72 -32.76
N PRO A 64 -21.39 25.87 -31.94
CA PRO A 64 -22.79 25.54 -32.18
C PRO A 64 -23.62 26.80 -31.90
N GLU A 65 -24.27 27.32 -32.95
CA GLU A 65 -25.27 28.37 -32.82
C GLU A 65 -26.34 27.94 -31.80
N GLU A 66 -26.65 28.88 -30.91
CA GLU A 66 -27.53 28.75 -29.77
C GLU A 66 -28.90 28.17 -30.15
N ALA A 67 -29.25 27.01 -29.59
CA ALA A 67 -30.65 26.64 -29.42
C ALA A 67 -31.06 27.03 -27.99
N LEU A 68 -31.47 28.29 -27.86
CA LEU A 68 -32.22 28.77 -26.70
C LEU A 68 -33.52 27.96 -26.60
N ALA A 69 -33.58 27.05 -25.63
CA ALA A 69 -34.84 26.54 -25.10
C ALA A 69 -34.99 27.10 -23.69
N GLU A 70 -35.66 28.24 -23.63
CA GLU A 70 -36.25 28.80 -22.42
C GLU A 70 -37.41 27.91 -21.97
N ASP A 71 -37.33 27.35 -20.76
CA ASP A 71 -38.39 27.26 -19.74
C ASP A 71 -37.99 26.18 -18.70
N GLU A 72 -37.19 26.58 -17.71
CA GLU A 72 -36.94 25.74 -16.53
C GLU A 72 -37.69 26.36 -15.34
N PRO A 73 -38.71 25.69 -14.76
CA PRO A 73 -39.42 26.26 -13.63
C PRO A 73 -38.49 26.40 -12.42
N LEU A 74 -38.55 27.57 -11.79
CA LEU A 74 -37.83 27.99 -10.58
C LEU A 74 -38.27 27.20 -9.32
N ASN A 75 -38.36 25.87 -9.41
CA ASN A 75 -38.63 25.02 -8.27
C ASN A 75 -38.02 23.61 -8.43
N ARG A 76 -36.74 23.55 -8.79
CA ARG A 76 -35.94 22.33 -8.57
C ARG A 76 -35.58 22.28 -7.08
N PRO A 77 -36.02 21.26 -6.32
CA PRO A 77 -35.51 21.07 -4.96
C PRO A 77 -33.99 20.89 -5.03
N PRO A 78 -33.21 21.34 -4.03
CA PRO A 78 -31.77 21.16 -4.06
C PRO A 78 -31.47 19.68 -4.28
N ALA A 79 -30.72 19.39 -5.34
CA ALA A 79 -30.16 18.07 -5.53
C ALA A 79 -29.41 17.75 -4.23
N GLN A 80 -29.89 16.72 -3.53
CA GLN A 80 -29.17 16.18 -2.39
C GLN A 80 -27.84 15.73 -2.97
N VAL A 81 -26.78 16.50 -2.71
CA VAL A 81 -25.42 16.04 -2.94
C VAL A 81 -25.28 14.80 -2.07
N ALA A 82 -25.44 13.64 -2.70
CA ALA A 82 -25.05 12.40 -2.08
C ALA A 82 -23.60 12.61 -1.63
N ALA A 83 -23.36 12.42 -0.33
CA ALA A 83 -22.00 12.31 0.16
C ALA A 83 -21.25 11.36 -0.77
N PRO A 84 -20.02 11.67 -1.20
CA PRO A 84 -19.28 10.77 -2.07
C PRO A 84 -19.25 9.41 -1.38
N ALA A 85 -19.72 8.39 -2.10
CA ALA A 85 -19.48 7.01 -1.70
C ALA A 85 -17.99 6.90 -1.39
N ALA A 86 -17.64 6.33 -0.23
CA ALA A 86 -16.25 5.99 0.06
C ALA A 86 -15.75 5.05 -1.05
N GLY A 87 -14.96 5.58 -1.97
CA GLY A 87 -14.56 4.90 -3.20
C GLY A 87 -14.36 5.89 -4.34
N GLY A 88 -13.34 6.75 -4.23
CA GLY A 88 -12.78 7.42 -5.41
C GLY A 88 -12.22 6.38 -6.39
N PRO A 89 -11.88 6.76 -7.65
CA PRO A 89 -11.22 5.85 -8.57
C PRO A 89 -9.98 5.26 -7.89
N ALA A 90 -9.75 3.96 -8.07
CA ALA A 90 -8.56 3.30 -7.55
C ALA A 90 -7.33 4.08 -8.02
N GLN A 91 -6.62 4.70 -7.07
CA GLN A 91 -5.38 5.40 -7.35
C GLN A 91 -4.31 4.32 -7.56
N GLY A 92 -3.53 4.45 -8.62
CA GLY A 92 -2.60 3.41 -9.04
C GLY A 92 -1.44 3.95 -9.85
N GLY A 93 -0.38 3.15 -9.97
CA GLY A 93 0.83 3.50 -10.69
C GLY A 93 2.03 2.66 -10.26
N LEU A 94 3.20 3.29 -10.15
CA LEU A 94 4.44 2.66 -9.69
C LEU A 94 4.57 2.75 -8.16
N ALA A 95 4.74 1.61 -7.48
CA ALA A 95 5.08 1.57 -6.07
C ALA A 95 6.51 1.10 -5.86
N ARG A 96 7.32 1.85 -5.12
CA ARG A 96 8.70 1.47 -4.77
C ARG A 96 8.78 1.15 -3.29
N PHE A 97 9.07 -0.09 -2.95
CA PHE A 97 9.34 -0.53 -1.58
C PHE A 97 10.84 -0.57 -1.37
N ARG A 98 11.32 0.21 -0.39
CA ARG A 98 12.74 0.23 -0.04
C ARG A 98 12.92 -0.47 1.30
N LEU A 99 13.78 -1.48 1.33
CA LEU A 99 14.07 -2.28 2.51
C LEU A 99 15.56 -2.21 2.82
N VAL A 100 15.87 -2.18 4.12
CA VAL A 100 17.23 -2.35 4.61
C VAL A 100 17.43 -3.80 5.00
N VAL A 101 18.50 -4.41 4.50
CA VAL A 101 18.87 -5.80 4.75
C VAL A 101 20.32 -5.82 5.23
N ASP A 102 20.53 -6.30 6.44
CA ASP A 102 21.88 -6.38 6.99
C ASP A 102 22.73 -7.41 6.22
N GLY A 103 23.98 -7.03 5.93
CA GLY A 103 24.95 -7.96 5.35
C GLY A 103 24.86 -8.14 3.83
N LEU A 104 24.36 -7.15 3.08
CA LEU A 104 24.48 -7.15 1.62
C LEU A 104 25.87 -6.69 1.14
N GLY A 105 26.38 -7.35 0.10
CA GLY A 105 27.60 -7.01 -0.64
C GLY A 105 28.91 -7.18 0.12
N GLY A 106 30.02 -6.92 -0.57
CA GLY A 106 31.37 -7.11 -0.03
C GLY A 106 31.65 -8.58 0.33
N ALA A 107 31.75 -8.87 1.63
CA ALA A 107 31.90 -10.23 2.17
C ALA A 107 30.56 -10.88 2.57
N GLY A 108 29.44 -10.15 2.42
CA GLY A 108 28.08 -10.60 2.67
C GLY A 108 27.41 -11.15 1.41
N ALA A 109 26.07 -11.09 1.37
CA ALA A 109 25.26 -11.66 0.30
C ALA A 109 25.40 -10.90 -1.02
N ALA A 110 25.62 -11.64 -2.10
CA ALA A 110 25.54 -11.14 -3.47
C ALA A 110 24.08 -11.10 -3.95
N TYR A 111 23.85 -10.58 -5.16
CA TYR A 111 22.50 -10.50 -5.72
C TYR A 111 21.86 -11.89 -5.81
N GLU A 112 22.62 -12.89 -6.24
CA GLU A 112 22.13 -14.26 -6.45
C GLU A 112 21.64 -14.91 -5.15
N ASP A 113 22.19 -14.51 -4.00
CA ASP A 113 21.81 -15.02 -2.69
C ASP A 113 20.44 -14.49 -2.22
N VAL A 114 20.05 -13.30 -2.69
CA VAL A 114 18.79 -12.62 -2.31
C VAL A 114 17.79 -12.50 -3.46
N ALA A 115 18.16 -12.94 -4.68
CA ALA A 115 17.28 -12.93 -5.85
C ALA A 115 15.89 -13.56 -5.60
N PRO A 116 15.77 -14.71 -4.89
CA PRO A 116 14.47 -15.31 -4.58
C PRO A 116 13.58 -14.43 -3.67
N ASP A 117 14.17 -13.51 -2.91
CA ASP A 117 13.43 -12.69 -1.96
C ASP A 117 12.61 -11.61 -2.65
N PHE A 118 13.02 -11.13 -3.82
CA PHE A 118 12.33 -10.05 -4.53
C PHE A 118 10.90 -10.43 -4.93
N ALA A 119 10.73 -11.59 -5.56
CA ALA A 119 9.41 -12.08 -5.93
C ALA A 119 8.55 -12.35 -4.68
N TRP A 120 9.15 -12.96 -3.65
CA TRP A 120 8.46 -13.23 -2.40
C TRP A 120 8.01 -11.93 -1.70
N LEU A 121 8.85 -10.89 -1.67
CA LEU A 121 8.51 -9.57 -1.14
C LEU A 121 7.41 -8.90 -1.94
N CYS A 122 7.44 -9.02 -3.27
CA CYS A 122 6.39 -8.46 -4.11
C CYS A 122 5.03 -9.11 -3.78
N GLU A 123 4.97 -10.44 -3.72
CA GLU A 123 3.72 -11.19 -3.50
C GLU A 123 3.25 -11.19 -2.05
N SER A 124 4.17 -11.30 -1.08
CA SER A 124 3.84 -11.51 0.33
C SER A 124 3.81 -10.23 1.15
N LEU A 125 4.44 -9.15 0.67
CA LEU A 125 4.50 -7.86 1.35
C LEU A 125 3.87 -6.74 0.52
N ALA A 126 4.35 -6.51 -0.70
CA ALA A 126 3.97 -5.33 -1.47
C ALA A 126 2.51 -5.36 -1.90
N LEU A 127 2.07 -6.42 -2.60
CA LEU A 127 0.69 -6.52 -3.08
C LEU A 127 -0.34 -6.48 -1.95
N PRO A 128 -0.19 -7.25 -0.84
CA PRO A 128 -1.12 -7.17 0.27
C PRO A 128 -1.14 -5.80 0.94
N ALA A 129 0.02 -5.14 1.07
CA ALA A 129 0.09 -3.80 1.65
C ALA A 129 -0.65 -2.76 0.79
N LEU A 130 -0.48 -2.82 -0.53
CA LEU A 130 -1.16 -1.89 -1.45
C LEU A 130 -2.67 -2.12 -1.48
N ASP A 131 -3.11 -3.38 -1.54
CA ASP A 131 -4.52 -3.76 -1.51
C ASP A 131 -5.21 -3.30 -0.21
N ALA A 132 -4.57 -3.53 0.93
CA ALA A 132 -5.07 -3.08 2.23
C ALA A 132 -5.22 -1.54 2.33
N ASN A 133 -4.52 -0.79 1.49
CA ASN A 133 -4.60 0.68 1.41
C ASN A 133 -5.40 1.17 0.20
N GLY A 134 -6.09 0.28 -0.52
CA GLY A 134 -6.93 0.62 -1.67
C GLY A 134 -6.14 1.18 -2.86
N TRP A 135 -4.86 0.83 -2.99
CA TRP A 135 -3.98 1.29 -4.05
C TRP A 135 -3.74 0.16 -5.07
N SER A 136 -3.89 0.47 -6.36
CA SER A 136 -3.80 -0.53 -7.44
C SER A 136 -2.50 -0.37 -8.24
N PRO A 137 -1.42 -1.11 -7.93
CA PRO A 137 -0.15 -1.00 -8.65
C PRO A 137 -0.28 -1.46 -10.10
N THR A 138 0.35 -0.71 -11.02
CA THR A 138 0.69 -1.21 -12.36
C THR A 138 2.10 -1.80 -12.37
N GLU A 139 2.97 -1.28 -11.51
CA GLU A 139 4.36 -1.69 -11.38
C GLU A 139 4.78 -1.62 -9.91
N VAL A 140 5.62 -2.56 -9.49
CA VAL A 140 6.23 -2.59 -8.16
C VAL A 140 7.73 -2.73 -8.32
N VAL A 141 8.50 -1.86 -7.68
CA VAL A 141 9.96 -1.99 -7.57
C VAL A 141 10.30 -2.30 -6.12
N ILE A 142 11.05 -3.38 -5.91
CA ILE A 142 11.60 -3.74 -4.63
C ILE A 142 13.09 -3.37 -4.64
N ALA A 143 13.52 -2.57 -3.69
CA ALA A 143 14.91 -2.17 -3.49
C ALA A 143 15.43 -2.71 -2.17
N LEU A 144 16.49 -3.52 -2.21
CA LEU A 144 17.19 -3.99 -1.02
C LEU A 144 18.50 -3.21 -0.88
N SER A 145 18.76 -2.65 0.30
CA SER A 145 19.95 -1.85 0.59
C SER A 145 20.64 -2.33 1.86
N ASP A 146 21.98 -2.30 1.92
CA ASP A 146 22.72 -2.64 3.14
C ASP A 146 22.55 -1.61 4.27
N ARG A 147 22.09 -0.41 3.91
CA ARG A 147 21.89 0.73 4.82
C ARG A 147 20.80 1.66 4.30
N GLU A 148 20.32 2.53 5.16
CA GLU A 148 19.36 3.57 4.78
C GLU A 148 20.00 4.61 3.87
N VAL A 149 19.33 4.91 2.75
CA VAL A 149 19.71 6.01 1.85
C VAL A 149 18.53 6.97 1.75
N ALA A 150 18.73 8.19 2.28
CA ALA A 150 17.71 9.22 2.26
C ALA A 150 17.30 9.59 0.83
N PHE A 151 16.03 9.96 0.65
CA PHE A 151 15.53 10.39 -0.66
C PHE A 151 16.33 11.59 -1.19
N GLY A 152 16.74 11.53 -2.45
CA GLY A 152 17.55 12.57 -3.10
C GLY A 152 19.03 12.61 -2.69
N ALA A 153 19.47 11.74 -1.79
CA ALA A 153 20.88 11.60 -1.41
C ALA A 153 21.57 10.50 -2.21
N THR A 154 22.89 10.62 -2.36
CA THR A 154 23.75 9.58 -2.91
C THR A 154 24.69 9.09 -1.84
N ASP A 155 24.72 7.78 -1.59
CA ASP A 155 25.74 7.12 -0.77
C ASP A 155 26.51 6.11 -1.65
N PRO A 156 27.76 6.40 -2.05
CA PRO A 156 28.57 5.51 -2.89
C PRO A 156 29.05 4.25 -2.14
N GLN A 157 28.81 4.14 -0.84
CA GLN A 157 29.13 2.96 -0.04
C GLN A 157 27.90 2.08 0.21
N ALA A 158 26.70 2.53 -0.18
CA ALA A 158 25.50 1.72 -0.08
C ALA A 158 25.48 0.66 -1.20
N VAL A 159 25.37 -0.60 -0.81
CA VAL A 159 25.11 -1.70 -1.74
C VAL A 159 23.60 -1.77 -1.92
N GLN A 160 23.14 -1.67 -3.16
CA GLN A 160 21.71 -1.69 -3.48
C GLN A 160 21.44 -2.63 -4.64
N PHE A 161 20.44 -3.49 -4.45
CA PHE A 161 19.91 -4.38 -5.47
C PHE A 161 18.45 -4.02 -5.74
N PHE A 162 18.05 -4.10 -7.00
CA PHE A 162 16.71 -3.70 -7.44
C PHE A 162 16.13 -4.77 -8.34
N GLU A 163 14.84 -5.02 -8.15
CA GLU A 163 14.05 -5.77 -9.10
C GLU A 163 12.67 -5.13 -9.20
N GLY A 164 12.13 -5.10 -10.41
CA GLY A 164 10.81 -4.55 -10.66
C GLY A 164 9.92 -5.52 -11.39
N PHE A 165 8.65 -5.34 -11.12
CA PHE A 165 7.60 -6.28 -11.43
C PHE A 165 6.45 -5.52 -12.09
N ARG A 166 6.05 -5.98 -13.27
CA ARG A 166 4.74 -5.61 -13.82
C ARG A 166 3.68 -6.41 -13.08
N ILE A 167 2.63 -5.73 -12.63
CA ILE A 167 1.52 -6.40 -11.95
C ILE A 167 0.46 -6.81 -12.97
N ASP A 168 0.12 -8.09 -12.98
CA ASP A 168 -0.87 -8.67 -13.89
C ASP A 168 -1.74 -9.68 -13.16
N GLY A 169 -3.03 -9.38 -13.02
CA GLY A 169 -3.96 -10.25 -12.30
C GLY A 169 -3.56 -10.54 -10.85
N GLY A 170 -2.83 -9.62 -10.20
CA GLY A 170 -2.30 -9.82 -8.84
C GLY A 170 -1.05 -10.70 -8.76
N ALA A 171 -0.41 -11.02 -9.89
CA ALA A 171 0.88 -11.69 -9.94
C ALA A 171 2.01 -10.68 -10.23
N CYS A 172 3.18 -10.95 -9.67
CA CYS A 172 4.40 -10.16 -9.90
C CYS A 172 5.20 -10.75 -11.07
N ILE A 173 5.24 -10.06 -12.21
CA ILE A 173 5.96 -10.51 -13.40
C ILE A 173 7.27 -9.72 -13.50
N ALA A 174 8.41 -10.39 -13.21
CA ALA A 174 9.73 -9.77 -13.23
C ALA A 174 10.04 -9.11 -14.57
N GLN A 175 10.64 -7.92 -14.52
CA GLN A 175 11.06 -7.15 -15.68
C GLN A 175 12.56 -6.88 -15.61
N ALA A 176 13.21 -6.86 -16.78
CA ALA A 176 14.60 -6.45 -16.87
C ALA A 176 14.71 -4.92 -16.71
N PHE A 177 15.70 -4.48 -15.94
CA PHE A 177 16.10 -3.08 -15.77
C PHE A 177 17.30 -2.74 -16.64
#